data_AF-A0A258K6G9-F1
#
_entry.id   AF-A0A258K6G9-F1
#
_cell.length_a   1.000
_cell.length_b   1.000
_cell.length_c   1.000
_cell.angle_alpha   90.00
_cell.angle_beta   90.00
_cell.angle_gamma   90.00
#
_symmetry.space_group_name_H-M   'P 1'
#
loop_
_entity.id
_entity.type
_entity.pdbx_description
1 polymer ?
#
loop_
_entity_poly.entity_id
_entity_poly.type
_entity_poly.pdbx_seq_one_letter_code
_entity_poly.pdbx_strand_id
1 'polypeptide(L)'
;MTLRTARAAAVALACGLCAAPPVLAGPPSFDCAAARSKVEKAICASPALSDLDRRMASAYAAALKGLDDAGKAALRTDQRIFIDARNAFFGTRDYDLKADLADRAAWLERIDLAPRTGWDGLWGSVMGEITLAGGGAKAEISTVALTQSHPVCMLEASARPDGSALLVGAAPADIKANDGWTVRLARSGATLTAELLPPKGGDGAGGPPFCGNIPSVGGAFLPLR
;
A
#
# COMPACT_ATOMS: atom_id res chain seq x y z
N MET A 1 -54.37 -49.35 42.16
CA MET A 1 -53.09 -48.67 41.87
C MET A 1 -52.05 -49.71 41.52
N THR A 2 -51.65 -49.81 40.25
CA THR A 2 -50.33 -50.28 39.79
C THR A 2 -50.28 -50.18 38.25
N LEU A 3 -49.73 -49.07 37.75
CA LEU A 3 -49.38 -48.89 36.33
C LEU A 3 -48.07 -49.64 36.03
N ARG A 4 -48.08 -50.53 35.04
CA ARG A 4 -46.86 -51.16 34.49
C ARG A 4 -46.33 -50.30 33.35
N THR A 5 -45.10 -49.85 33.51
CA THR A 5 -44.35 -48.96 32.60
C THR A 5 -43.84 -49.72 31.37
N ALA A 6 -44.07 -49.15 30.18
CA ALA A 6 -43.48 -49.63 28.93
C ALA A 6 -42.05 -49.10 28.78
N ARG A 7 -41.10 -49.98 28.48
CA ARG A 7 -39.70 -49.63 28.18
C ARG A 7 -39.59 -49.18 26.72
N ALA A 8 -39.28 -47.90 26.49
CA ALA A 8 -38.85 -47.41 25.19
C ALA A 8 -37.33 -47.59 25.05
N ALA A 9 -36.90 -48.32 24.03
CA ALA A 9 -35.50 -48.45 23.65
C ALA A 9 -35.07 -47.18 22.89
N ALA A 10 -34.14 -46.41 23.45
CA ALA A 10 -33.56 -45.25 22.79
C ALA A 10 -32.43 -45.70 21.84
N VAL A 11 -32.62 -45.43 20.54
CA VAL A 11 -31.59 -45.62 19.51
C VAL A 11 -30.60 -44.46 19.61
N ALA A 12 -29.33 -44.78 19.89
CA ALA A 12 -28.24 -43.82 19.99
C ALA A 12 -27.83 -43.33 18.59
N LEU A 13 -28.02 -42.03 18.32
CA LEU A 13 -27.53 -41.37 17.12
C LEU A 13 -26.08 -40.90 17.38
N ALA A 14 -25.10 -41.70 16.97
CA ALA A 14 -23.69 -41.33 17.02
C ALA A 14 -23.39 -40.28 15.93
N CYS A 15 -23.43 -38.99 16.29
CA CYS A 15 -23.00 -37.89 15.44
C CYS A 15 -21.47 -37.86 15.40
N GLY A 16 -20.87 -38.40 14.33
CA GLY A 16 -19.43 -38.35 14.10
C GLY A 16 -18.98 -36.91 13.83
N LEU A 17 -18.34 -36.27 14.81
CA LEU A 17 -17.56 -35.05 14.61
C LEU A 17 -16.40 -35.37 13.66
N CYS A 18 -16.49 -34.92 12.42
CA CYS A 18 -15.32 -34.80 11.54
C CYS A 18 -14.41 -33.69 12.10
N ALA A 19 -13.48 -34.05 13.00
CA ALA A 19 -12.39 -33.16 13.37
C ALA A 19 -11.45 -33.04 12.16
N ALA A 20 -11.54 -31.94 11.42
CA ALA A 20 -10.53 -31.60 10.43
C ALA A 20 -9.17 -31.49 11.15
N PRO A 21 -8.08 -32.05 10.60
CA PRO A 21 -6.76 -31.92 11.23
C PRO A 21 -6.40 -30.44 11.36
N PRO A 22 -5.76 -30.03 12.47
CA PRO A 22 -5.28 -28.66 12.60
C PRO A 22 -4.30 -28.40 11.45
N VAL A 23 -4.61 -27.41 10.62
CA VAL A 23 -3.64 -26.87 9.67
C VAL A 23 -2.51 -26.32 10.52
N LEU A 24 -1.38 -27.03 10.56
CA LEU A 24 -0.17 -26.51 11.19
C LEU A 24 0.23 -25.27 10.41
N ALA A 25 0.03 -24.10 11.02
CA ALA A 25 0.46 -22.84 10.44
C ALA A 25 1.97 -22.91 10.18
N GLY A 26 2.38 -22.64 8.94
CA GLY A 26 3.79 -22.65 8.56
C GLY A 26 4.56 -21.49 9.20
N PRO A 27 5.91 -21.55 9.19
CA PRO A 27 6.73 -20.41 9.59
C PRO A 27 6.47 -19.20 8.67
N PRO A 28 6.85 -17.97 9.06
CA PRO A 28 6.81 -16.81 8.18
C PRO A 28 7.76 -16.99 6.98
N SER A 29 7.85 -16.00 6.10
CA SER A 29 8.70 -16.03 4.90
C SER A 29 10.21 -15.97 5.19
N PHE A 30 10.60 -15.91 6.46
CA PHE A 30 11.98 -15.85 6.94
C PHE A 30 12.21 -16.86 8.09
N ASP A 31 13.48 -17.16 8.38
CA ASP A 31 13.85 -18.03 9.49
C ASP A 31 13.66 -17.33 10.84
N CYS A 32 12.75 -17.85 11.67
CA CYS A 32 12.49 -17.33 13.00
C CYS A 32 13.70 -17.42 13.96
N ALA A 33 14.62 -18.35 13.74
CA ALA A 33 15.86 -18.41 14.51
C ALA A 33 16.79 -17.22 14.20
N ALA A 34 16.64 -16.61 13.02
CA ALA A 34 17.40 -15.44 12.59
C ALA A 34 16.71 -14.11 12.90
N ALA A 35 15.52 -14.11 13.52
CA ALA A 35 14.74 -12.92 13.82
C ALA A 35 15.48 -11.94 14.75
N ARG A 36 15.67 -10.69 14.30
CA ARG A 36 16.39 -9.64 15.04
C ARG A 36 15.47 -8.56 15.55
N SER A 37 14.53 -8.10 14.72
CA SER A 37 13.63 -6.99 15.06
C SER A 37 12.50 -7.42 15.98
N LYS A 38 11.91 -6.47 16.70
CA LYS A 38 10.71 -6.71 17.53
C LYS A 38 9.53 -7.19 16.68
N VAL A 39 9.40 -6.66 15.47
CA VAL A 39 8.36 -7.06 14.51
C VAL A 39 8.55 -8.50 14.06
N GLU A 40 9.76 -8.89 13.65
CA GLU A 40 10.04 -10.28 13.24
C GLU A 40 9.72 -11.28 14.37
N LYS A 41 10.10 -10.96 15.61
CA LYS A 41 9.77 -11.78 16.78
C LYS A 41 8.26 -11.88 17.00
N ALA A 42 7.52 -10.79 16.82
CA ALA A 42 6.06 -10.79 16.93
C ALA A 42 5.40 -11.62 15.82
N ILE A 43 5.90 -11.52 14.59
CA ILE A 43 5.46 -12.35 13.46
C ILE A 43 5.69 -13.83 13.77
N CYS A 44 6.89 -14.21 14.24
CA CYS A 44 7.24 -15.57 14.61
C CYS A 44 6.40 -16.14 15.76
N ALA A 45 5.98 -15.30 16.70
CA ALA A 45 5.17 -15.72 17.84
C ALA A 45 3.66 -15.86 17.51
N SER A 46 3.23 -15.47 16.32
CA SER A 46 1.81 -15.44 15.94
C SER A 46 1.57 -16.14 14.59
N PRO A 47 0.84 -17.27 14.58
CA PRO A 47 0.43 -17.94 13.35
C PRO A 47 -0.25 -17.01 12.33
N ALA A 48 -1.17 -16.15 12.80
CA ALA A 48 -1.90 -15.24 11.93
C ALA A 48 -0.98 -14.18 11.29
N LEU A 49 0.02 -13.68 12.03
CA LEU A 49 1.00 -12.73 11.46
C LEU A 49 1.97 -13.43 10.51
N SER A 50 2.36 -14.68 10.81
CA SER A 50 3.18 -15.50 9.92
C SER A 50 2.48 -15.77 8.58
N ASP A 51 1.18 -16.02 8.59
CA ASP A 51 0.37 -16.21 7.37
C ASP A 51 0.33 -14.93 6.52
N LEU A 52 0.13 -13.76 7.14
CA LEU A 52 0.13 -12.47 6.46
C LEU A 52 1.51 -12.13 5.88
N ASP A 53 2.58 -12.39 6.63
CA ASP A 53 3.96 -12.22 6.15
C ASP A 53 4.24 -13.08 4.91
N ARG A 54 3.82 -14.36 4.91
CA ARG A 54 3.94 -15.22 3.72
C ARG A 54 3.10 -14.72 2.55
N ARG A 55 1.87 -14.25 2.79
CA ARG A 55 1.00 -13.69 1.74
C ARG A 55 1.68 -12.47 1.09
N MET A 56 2.18 -11.54 1.92
CA MET A 56 2.92 -10.37 1.45
C MET A 56 4.15 -10.77 0.64
N ALA A 57 4.98 -11.70 1.15
CA ALA A 57 6.19 -12.15 0.47
C ALA A 57 5.88 -12.81 -0.89
N SER A 58 4.81 -13.61 -0.96
CA SER A 58 4.34 -14.24 -2.20
C SER A 58 3.90 -13.19 -3.23
N ALA A 59 3.08 -12.23 -2.82
CA ALA A 59 2.61 -11.14 -3.69
C ALA A 59 3.77 -10.27 -4.19
N TYR A 60 4.72 -9.93 -3.31
CA TYR A 60 5.93 -9.20 -3.67
C TYR A 60 6.78 -9.96 -4.70
N ALA A 61 7.01 -11.26 -4.50
CA ALA A 61 7.75 -12.09 -5.44
C ALA A 61 7.05 -12.21 -6.81
N ALA A 62 5.72 -12.37 -6.81
CA ALA A 62 4.92 -12.42 -8.03
C ALA A 62 5.01 -11.10 -8.81
N ALA A 63 4.87 -9.95 -8.13
CA ALA A 63 4.98 -8.65 -8.75
C ALA A 63 6.38 -8.41 -9.35
N LEU A 64 7.45 -8.74 -8.62
CA LEU A 64 8.82 -8.62 -9.13
C LEU A 64 9.09 -9.45 -10.38
N LYS A 65 8.41 -10.59 -10.54
CA LYS A 65 8.55 -11.44 -11.73
C LYS A 65 7.86 -10.82 -12.95
N GLY A 66 6.76 -10.08 -12.75
CA GLY A 66 5.97 -9.50 -13.83
C GLY A 66 6.36 -8.07 -14.23
N LEU A 67 7.03 -7.32 -13.35
CA LEU A 67 7.43 -5.94 -13.61
C LEU A 67 8.67 -5.83 -14.49
N ASP A 68 8.78 -4.71 -15.22
CA ASP A 68 10.01 -4.29 -15.88
C ASP A 68 11.05 -3.77 -14.87
N ASP A 69 12.23 -3.37 -15.33
CA ASP A 69 13.33 -2.99 -14.43
C ASP A 69 13.02 -1.72 -13.62
N ALA A 70 12.32 -0.75 -14.22
CA ALA A 70 11.84 0.44 -13.52
C ALA A 70 10.82 0.08 -12.44
N GLY A 71 9.86 -0.79 -12.75
CA GLY A 71 8.87 -1.30 -11.81
C GLY A 71 9.50 -2.11 -10.67
N LYS A 72 10.47 -2.97 -10.96
CA LYS A 72 11.23 -3.70 -9.94
C LYS A 72 11.99 -2.77 -9.01
N ALA A 73 12.63 -1.74 -9.56
CA ALA A 73 13.35 -0.75 -8.76
C ALA A 73 12.39 0.03 -7.85
N ALA A 74 11.26 0.50 -8.40
CA ALA A 74 10.22 1.18 -7.63
C ALA A 74 9.68 0.28 -6.51
N LEU A 75 9.31 -0.97 -6.82
CA LEU A 75 8.76 -1.92 -5.85
C LEU A 75 9.76 -2.26 -4.73
N ARG A 76 11.06 -2.33 -5.02
CA ARG A 76 12.11 -2.55 -4.00
C ARG A 76 12.21 -1.38 -3.04
N THR A 77 12.23 -0.16 -3.57
CA THR A 77 12.27 1.07 -2.76
C THR A 77 11.01 1.17 -1.90
N ASP A 78 9.86 0.95 -2.52
CA ASP A 78 8.55 0.97 -1.88
C ASP A 78 8.44 -0.04 -0.73
N GLN A 79 8.86 -1.30 -0.97
CA GLN A 79 8.88 -2.33 0.06
C GLN A 79 9.89 -2.01 1.19
N ARG A 80 11.03 -1.39 0.89
CA ARG A 80 11.98 -0.94 1.93
C ARG A 80 11.34 0.08 2.85
N ILE A 81 10.73 1.11 2.27
CA ILE A 81 10.05 2.17 3.02
C ILE A 81 8.97 1.58 3.94
N PHE A 82 8.16 0.66 3.41
CA PHE A 82 7.17 -0.07 4.21
C PHE A 82 7.80 -0.79 5.41
N ILE A 83 8.85 -1.58 5.19
CA ILE A 83 9.51 -2.35 6.26
C ILE A 83 10.11 -1.42 7.33
N ASP A 84 10.72 -0.31 6.91
CA ASP A 84 11.33 0.66 7.80
C ASP A 84 10.25 1.35 8.66
N ALA A 85 9.16 1.83 8.05
CA ALA A 85 8.04 2.44 8.75
C ALA A 85 7.37 1.46 9.72
N ARG A 86 7.04 0.25 9.26
CA ARG A 86 6.46 -0.83 10.07
C ARG A 86 7.30 -1.12 11.31
N ASN A 87 8.62 -1.20 11.15
CA ASN A 87 9.55 -1.44 12.26
C ASN A 87 9.65 -0.24 13.21
N ALA A 88 9.58 1.00 12.70
CA ALA A 88 9.68 2.22 13.49
C ALA A 88 8.41 2.47 14.34
N PHE A 89 7.22 2.20 13.80
CA PHE A 89 5.96 2.42 14.51
C PHE A 89 5.53 1.26 15.41
N PHE A 90 6.12 0.08 15.25
CA PHE A 90 5.77 -1.07 16.06
C PHE A 90 5.97 -0.83 17.57
N GLY A 91 4.89 -1.02 18.33
CA GLY A 91 4.84 -0.79 19.78
C GLY A 91 4.39 0.62 20.18
N THR A 92 4.10 1.50 19.23
CA THR A 92 3.34 2.73 19.51
C THR A 92 1.87 2.41 19.73
N ARG A 93 1.15 3.28 20.45
CA ARG A 93 -0.23 3.00 20.92
C ARG A 93 -1.21 2.71 19.79
N ASP A 94 -1.07 3.42 18.67
CA ASP A 94 -2.07 3.47 17.62
C ASP A 94 -1.66 2.64 16.39
N TYR A 95 -0.62 1.79 16.51
CA TYR A 95 -0.09 0.99 15.41
C TYR A 95 -0.55 -0.48 15.46
N ASP A 96 -1.28 -0.91 14.44
CA ASP A 96 -1.75 -2.29 14.27
C ASP A 96 -0.93 -3.03 13.20
N LEU A 97 0.02 -3.86 13.65
CA LEU A 97 0.86 -4.68 12.78
C LEU A 97 0.05 -5.66 11.92
N LYS A 98 -1.07 -6.20 12.43
CA LYS A 98 -1.87 -7.18 11.69
C LYS A 98 -2.58 -6.49 10.53
N ALA A 99 -3.19 -5.34 10.78
CA ALA A 99 -3.82 -4.54 9.74
C ALA A 99 -2.78 -4.11 8.69
N ASP A 100 -1.64 -3.58 9.12
CA ASP A 100 -0.60 -3.07 8.21
C ASP A 100 -0.01 -4.16 7.28
N LEU A 101 0.23 -5.38 7.81
CA LEU A 101 0.65 -6.52 6.98
C LEU A 101 -0.45 -6.97 6.01
N ALA A 102 -1.72 -6.95 6.44
CA ALA A 102 -2.84 -7.36 5.61
C ALA A 102 -3.09 -6.37 4.46
N ASP A 103 -3.08 -5.07 4.77
CA ASP A 103 -3.25 -3.99 3.81
C ASP A 103 -2.10 -3.98 2.80
N ARG A 104 -0.85 -4.15 3.28
CA ARG A 104 0.29 -4.25 2.38
C ARG A 104 0.21 -5.45 1.43
N ALA A 105 -0.18 -6.62 1.94
CA ALA A 105 -0.36 -7.80 1.10
C ALA A 105 -1.44 -7.57 0.03
N ALA A 106 -2.59 -7.01 0.41
CA ALA A 106 -3.67 -6.69 -0.50
C ALA A 106 -3.25 -5.64 -1.56
N TRP A 107 -2.48 -4.64 -1.15
CA TRP A 107 -1.96 -3.62 -2.07
C TRP A 107 -1.00 -4.23 -3.12
N LEU A 108 -0.08 -5.11 -2.70
CA LEU A 108 0.83 -5.80 -3.62
C LEU A 108 0.07 -6.65 -4.67
N GLU A 109 -1.05 -7.24 -4.29
CA GLU A 109 -1.91 -8.05 -5.17
C GLU A 109 -2.68 -7.20 -6.20
N ARG A 110 -2.86 -5.89 -5.92
CA ARG A 110 -3.49 -4.91 -6.84
C ARG A 110 -2.54 -4.41 -7.92
N ILE A 111 -1.23 -4.63 -7.81
CA ILE A 111 -0.26 -4.19 -8.81
C ILE A 111 -0.65 -4.76 -10.18
N ASP A 112 -0.87 -3.86 -11.12
CA ASP A 112 -1.20 -4.20 -12.49
C ASP A 112 0.08 -4.58 -13.25
N LEU A 113 0.15 -5.83 -13.68
CA LEU A 113 1.30 -6.35 -14.42
C LEU A 113 1.09 -6.26 -15.93
N ALA A 114 -0.10 -5.83 -16.37
CA ALA A 114 -0.35 -5.57 -17.78
C ALA A 114 0.34 -4.28 -18.21
N PRO A 115 0.89 -4.21 -19.44
CA PRO A 115 1.38 -2.96 -19.99
C PRO A 115 0.27 -1.90 -20.00
N ARG A 116 0.52 -0.75 -19.37
CA ARG A 116 -0.39 0.39 -19.39
C ARG A 116 0.03 1.42 -20.42
N THR A 117 -0.86 1.67 -21.38
CA THR A 117 -0.71 2.75 -22.36
C THR A 117 -1.38 4.02 -21.85
N GLY A 118 -0.76 5.17 -22.10
CA GLY A 118 -1.30 6.46 -21.68
C GLY A 118 -1.13 6.73 -20.19
N TRP A 119 -1.91 7.70 -19.69
CA TRP A 119 -1.78 8.26 -18.35
C TRP A 119 -2.84 7.77 -17.37
N ASP A 120 -4.03 7.45 -17.88
CA ASP A 120 -5.22 7.22 -17.05
C ASP A 120 -5.07 6.01 -16.14
N GLY A 121 -5.77 6.07 -15.00
CA GLY A 121 -5.86 5.03 -14.00
C GLY A 121 -5.19 5.40 -12.69
N LEU A 122 -5.16 4.41 -11.80
CA LEU A 122 -4.63 4.53 -10.46
C LEU A 122 -3.16 4.13 -10.42
N TRP A 123 -2.36 4.94 -9.72
CA TRP A 123 -0.93 4.78 -9.51
C TRP A 123 -0.66 4.82 -8.02
N GLY A 124 -0.02 3.80 -7.46
CA GLY A 124 0.16 3.67 -6.02
C GLY A 124 1.62 3.55 -5.59
N SER A 125 1.86 3.91 -4.34
CA SER A 125 3.03 3.54 -3.55
C SER A 125 2.59 3.35 -2.08
N VAL A 126 3.51 2.97 -1.21
CA VAL A 126 3.33 2.98 0.24
C VAL A 126 3.04 4.38 0.78
N MET A 127 3.43 5.42 0.04
CA MET A 127 3.14 6.80 0.40
C MET A 127 1.72 7.22 0.01
N GLY A 128 0.98 6.45 -0.79
CA GLY A 128 -0.38 6.80 -1.22
C GLY A 128 -0.58 6.67 -2.72
N GLU A 129 -1.57 7.37 -3.25
CA GLU A 129 -2.10 7.14 -4.59
C GLU A 129 -2.18 8.44 -5.43
N ILE A 130 -2.04 8.27 -6.75
CA ILE A 130 -2.27 9.29 -7.77
C ILE A 130 -3.27 8.70 -8.77
N THR A 131 -4.39 9.39 -8.97
CA THR A 131 -5.40 9.04 -9.97
C THR A 131 -5.32 10.01 -11.14
N LEU A 132 -5.21 9.48 -12.36
CA LEU A 132 -5.24 10.25 -13.59
C LEU A 132 -6.46 9.90 -14.43
N ALA A 133 -7.09 10.91 -15.01
CA ALA A 133 -8.29 10.75 -15.84
C ALA A 133 -8.32 11.70 -17.03
N GLY A 134 -9.08 11.32 -18.06
CA GLY A 134 -9.30 12.15 -19.25
C GLY A 134 -8.07 12.25 -20.13
N GLY A 135 -7.34 11.15 -20.33
CA GLY A 135 -6.05 11.13 -21.01
C GLY A 135 -4.93 11.80 -20.21
N GLY A 136 -5.04 11.83 -18.89
CA GLY A 136 -4.14 12.52 -17.98
C GLY A 136 -4.41 14.01 -17.79
N ALA A 137 -5.54 14.54 -18.27
CA ALA A 137 -5.89 15.96 -18.14
C ALA A 137 -6.32 16.35 -16.71
N LYS A 138 -6.72 15.38 -15.89
CA LYS A 138 -7.12 15.58 -14.48
C LYS A 138 -6.27 14.70 -13.59
N ALA A 139 -5.83 15.25 -12.47
CA ALA A 139 -5.06 14.54 -11.46
C ALA A 139 -5.66 14.74 -10.07
N GLU A 140 -5.76 13.65 -9.32
CA GLU A 140 -6.00 13.62 -7.88
C GLU A 140 -4.80 12.93 -7.22
N ILE A 141 -4.17 13.60 -6.28
CA ILE A 141 -2.99 13.11 -5.55
C ILE A 141 -3.36 13.06 -4.08
N SER A 142 -3.24 11.89 -3.47
CA SER A 142 -3.48 11.65 -2.05
C SER A 142 -2.32 10.84 -1.48
N THR A 143 -1.37 11.52 -0.84
CA THR A 143 -0.17 10.89 -0.26
C THR A 143 0.01 11.25 1.20
N VAL A 144 0.72 10.42 1.96
CA VAL A 144 0.95 10.57 3.39
C VAL A 144 2.44 10.43 3.67
N ALA A 145 3.00 11.32 4.49
CA ALA A 145 4.35 11.09 5.00
C ALA A 145 4.29 10.05 6.12
N LEU A 146 5.11 8.99 6.04
CA LEU A 146 5.15 7.93 7.03
C LEU A 146 5.94 8.36 8.28
N THR A 147 5.41 9.37 8.98
CA THR A 147 5.88 9.88 10.27
C THR A 147 4.77 9.71 11.31
N GLN A 148 5.05 9.89 12.61
CA GLN A 148 4.03 9.69 13.65
C GLN A 148 2.78 10.57 13.46
N SER A 149 2.95 11.79 12.91
CA SER A 149 1.84 12.72 12.66
C SER A 149 1.11 12.48 11.35
N HIS A 150 1.61 11.58 10.48
CA HIS A 150 1.00 11.21 9.20
C HIS A 150 0.43 12.39 8.39
N PRO A 151 1.22 13.44 8.11
CA PRO A 151 0.71 14.57 7.33
C PRO A 151 0.36 14.13 5.91
N VAL A 152 -0.83 14.53 5.47
CA VAL A 152 -1.38 14.18 4.15
C VAL A 152 -1.13 15.32 3.17
N CYS A 153 -0.85 14.96 1.93
CA CYS A 153 -0.93 15.81 0.76
C CYS A 153 -2.20 15.47 -0.03
N MET A 154 -3.08 16.43 -0.27
CA MET A 154 -4.27 16.26 -1.10
C MET A 154 -4.32 17.35 -2.17
N LEU A 155 -4.15 16.98 -3.43
CA LEU A 155 -4.18 17.90 -4.56
C LEU A 155 -5.11 17.37 -5.65
N GLU A 156 -6.15 18.12 -5.95
CA GLU A 156 -6.99 17.96 -7.13
C GLU A 156 -6.74 19.12 -8.09
N ALA A 157 -6.24 18.84 -9.29
CA ALA A 157 -5.93 19.89 -10.25
C ALA A 157 -5.97 19.41 -11.70
N SER A 158 -5.96 20.38 -12.62
CA SER A 158 -5.73 20.09 -14.03
C SER A 158 -4.26 19.76 -14.27
N ALA A 159 -3.99 18.86 -15.22
CA ALA A 159 -2.65 18.60 -15.70
C ALA A 159 -2.54 18.96 -17.18
N ARG A 160 -1.40 19.55 -17.55
CA ARG A 160 -1.10 19.95 -18.92
C ARG A 160 0.12 19.20 -19.44
N PRO A 161 0.18 18.83 -20.72
CA PRO A 161 1.39 18.28 -21.31
C PRO A 161 2.58 19.24 -21.16
N ASP A 162 3.73 18.68 -20.78
CA ASP A 162 5.02 19.36 -20.75
C ASP A 162 6.10 18.43 -21.34
N GLY A 163 6.28 18.53 -22.65
CA GLY A 163 7.05 17.55 -23.42
C GLY A 163 6.43 16.15 -23.31
N SER A 164 7.19 15.17 -22.84
CA SER A 164 6.71 13.80 -22.57
C SER A 164 6.14 13.62 -21.16
N ALA A 165 6.09 14.67 -20.35
CA ALA A 165 5.56 14.67 -18.99
C ALA A 165 4.20 15.36 -18.92
N LEU A 166 3.56 15.28 -17.75
CA LEU A 166 2.45 16.12 -17.36
C LEU A 166 2.89 17.08 -16.26
N LEU A 167 2.38 18.30 -16.29
CA LEU A 167 2.54 19.27 -15.23
C LEU A 167 1.17 19.54 -14.59
N VAL A 168 0.99 19.02 -13.38
CA VAL A 168 -0.22 19.16 -12.57
C VAL A 168 -0.19 20.51 -11.85
N GLY A 169 -1.31 21.21 -11.85
CA GLY A 169 -1.47 22.50 -11.17
C GLY A 169 -0.93 23.69 -11.96
N ALA A 170 -0.64 23.53 -13.25
CA ALA A 170 -0.05 24.57 -14.09
C ALA A 170 -1.06 25.54 -14.74
N ALA A 171 -2.36 25.32 -14.56
CA ALA A 171 -3.35 26.30 -15.01
C ALA A 171 -3.30 27.57 -14.13
N PRO A 172 -3.60 28.77 -14.66
CA PRO A 172 -3.53 30.00 -13.87
C PRO A 172 -4.35 29.98 -12.56
N ALA A 173 -5.51 29.32 -12.58
CA ALA A 173 -6.32 29.14 -11.37
C ALA A 173 -5.64 28.21 -10.35
N ASP A 174 -5.10 27.09 -10.80
CA ASP A 174 -4.41 26.11 -9.95
C ASP A 174 -3.10 26.69 -9.37
N ILE A 175 -2.33 27.44 -10.18
CA ILE A 175 -1.12 28.14 -9.72
C ILE A 175 -1.45 29.07 -8.56
N LYS A 176 -2.54 29.84 -8.67
CA LYS A 176 -2.97 30.72 -7.61
C LYS A 176 -3.43 29.95 -6.36
N ALA A 177 -4.13 28.83 -6.54
CA ALA A 177 -4.64 28.01 -5.44
C ALA A 177 -3.53 27.27 -4.68
N ASN A 178 -2.45 26.91 -5.37
CA ASN A 178 -1.37 26.08 -4.85
C ASN A 178 -0.09 26.90 -4.55
N ASP A 179 -0.18 28.22 -4.41
CA ASP A 179 0.95 29.13 -4.19
C ASP A 179 2.12 28.91 -5.18
N GLY A 180 1.77 28.58 -6.41
CA GLY A 180 2.69 28.31 -7.52
C GLY A 180 3.43 26.97 -7.46
N TRP A 181 3.16 26.12 -6.46
CA TRP A 181 3.64 24.75 -6.45
C TRP A 181 2.96 23.91 -7.53
N THR A 182 3.73 23.05 -8.18
CA THR A 182 3.24 22.13 -9.21
C THR A 182 3.81 20.74 -9.00
N VAL A 183 3.21 19.73 -9.63
CA VAL A 183 3.74 18.36 -9.62
C VAL A 183 4.03 17.93 -11.05
N ARG A 184 5.28 17.57 -11.32
CA ARG A 184 5.68 16.96 -12.58
C ARG A 184 5.45 15.46 -12.50
N LEU A 185 4.67 14.92 -13.42
CA LEU A 185 4.46 13.49 -13.59
C LEU A 185 5.13 13.01 -14.88
N ALA A 186 5.97 11.99 -14.79
CA ALA A 186 6.64 11.39 -15.94
C ALA A 186 6.48 9.86 -15.96
N ARG A 187 6.59 9.26 -17.14
CA ARG A 187 6.61 7.81 -17.30
C ARG A 187 8.05 7.32 -17.31
N SER A 188 8.32 6.24 -16.57
CA SER A 188 9.57 5.50 -16.61
C SER A 188 9.29 4.01 -16.60
N GLY A 189 9.40 3.37 -17.77
CA GLY A 189 8.90 2.02 -17.98
C GLY A 189 7.42 1.90 -17.61
N ALA A 190 7.09 0.92 -16.77
CA ALA A 190 5.74 0.73 -16.24
C ALA A 190 5.32 1.80 -15.20
N THR A 191 6.26 2.53 -14.61
CA THR A 191 6.03 3.40 -13.44
C THR A 191 5.65 4.84 -13.79
N LEU A 192 4.90 5.49 -12.90
CA LEU A 192 4.68 6.94 -12.89
C LEU A 192 5.60 7.55 -11.84
N THR A 193 6.47 8.49 -12.22
CA THR A 193 7.29 9.25 -11.27
C THR A 193 6.66 10.60 -11.02
N ALA A 194 6.52 10.99 -9.75
CA ALA A 194 6.06 12.30 -9.34
C ALA A 194 7.20 13.10 -8.70
N GLU A 195 7.31 14.36 -9.09
CA GLU A 195 8.28 15.32 -8.57
C GLU A 195 7.56 16.60 -8.19
N LEU A 196 7.74 17.03 -6.95
CA LEU A 196 7.19 18.29 -6.47
C LEU A 196 8.10 19.45 -6.91
N LEU A 197 7.53 20.43 -7.59
CA LEU A 197 8.25 21.58 -8.12
C LEU A 197 7.86 22.87 -7.37
N PRO A 198 8.83 23.62 -6.83
CA PRO A 198 8.57 24.87 -6.13
C PRO A 198 8.09 25.98 -7.10
N PRO A 199 7.44 27.04 -6.58
CA PRO A 199 7.08 28.21 -7.36
C PRO A 199 8.28 28.83 -8.06
N LYS A 200 8.08 29.27 -9.32
CA LYS A 200 9.15 29.88 -10.12
C LYS A 200 9.76 31.08 -9.42
N GLY A 201 11.09 31.06 -9.27
CA GLY A 201 11.84 32.15 -8.64
C GLY A 201 11.75 32.19 -7.11
N GLY A 202 11.05 31.23 -6.49
CA GLY A 202 11.06 31.01 -5.04
C GLY A 202 12.06 29.95 -4.63
N ASP A 203 12.40 29.92 -3.35
CA ASP A 203 13.25 28.92 -2.69
C ASP A 203 12.46 27.71 -2.15
N GLY A 204 11.13 27.71 -2.32
CA GLY A 204 10.24 26.70 -1.78
C GLY A 204 10.00 26.84 -0.26
N ALA A 205 10.32 27.99 0.34
CA ALA A 205 9.99 28.26 1.73
C ALA A 205 8.49 28.13 2.00
N GLY A 206 8.13 27.41 3.07
CA GLY A 206 6.74 27.16 3.48
C GLY A 206 6.14 25.84 2.98
N GLY A 207 6.73 25.21 1.95
CA GLY A 207 6.20 23.97 1.37
C GLY A 207 4.92 24.19 0.56
N PRO A 208 4.42 23.14 -0.14
CA PRO A 208 3.18 23.22 -0.89
C PRO A 208 1.97 23.28 0.06
N PRO A 209 1.02 24.20 -0.13
CA PRO A 209 -0.11 24.38 0.78
C PRO A 209 -1.08 23.19 0.80
N PHE A 210 -1.02 22.33 -0.23
CA PHE A 210 -1.78 21.09 -0.31
C PHE A 210 -1.14 19.93 0.44
N CYS A 211 0.07 20.09 0.98
CA CYS A 211 0.67 19.18 1.95
C CYS A 211 0.69 19.87 3.31
N GLY A 212 0.48 19.10 4.38
CA GLY A 212 0.80 19.58 5.73
C GLY A 212 2.30 19.90 5.88
N ASN A 213 2.82 19.76 7.09
CA ASN A 213 4.19 20.22 7.38
C ASN A 213 5.32 19.38 6.74
N ILE A 214 5.01 18.26 6.08
CA ILE A 214 6.00 17.37 5.45
C ILE A 214 5.46 16.96 4.07
N PRO A 215 6.10 17.39 2.97
CA PRO A 215 5.71 16.97 1.64
C PRO A 215 5.97 15.47 1.40
N SER A 216 5.02 14.78 0.75
CA SER A 216 5.06 13.31 0.54
C SER A 216 4.73 12.85 -0.88
N VAL A 217 4.61 13.78 -1.85
CA VAL A 217 4.20 13.47 -3.23
C VAL A 217 5.33 12.84 -4.07
N GLY A 218 6.59 13.04 -3.69
CA GLY A 218 7.73 12.61 -4.50
C GLY A 218 7.96 11.09 -4.51
N GLY A 219 8.32 10.54 -5.68
CA GLY A 219 8.73 9.13 -5.80
C GLY A 219 8.19 8.44 -7.05
N ALA A 220 8.31 7.12 -7.06
CA ALA A 220 7.80 6.26 -8.13
C ALA A 220 6.55 5.51 -7.66
N PHE A 221 5.54 5.47 -8.52
CA PHE A 221 4.25 4.85 -8.29
C PHE A 221 4.04 3.72 -9.31
N LEU A 222 3.56 2.59 -8.83
CA LEU A 222 3.23 1.40 -9.62
C LEU A 222 1.78 1.49 -10.11
N PRO A 223 1.47 0.99 -11.32
CA PRO A 223 0.09 0.92 -11.79
C PRO A 223 -0.72 -0.05 -10.92
N LEU A 224 -1.94 0.35 -10.53
CA LEU A 224 -2.88 -0.47 -9.77
C LEU A 224 -4.13 -0.78 -10.58
N ARG A 225 -4.72 -1.95 -10.37
CA ARG A 225 -6.02 -2.35 -10.93
C ARG A 225 -7.19 -1.79 -10.12
#